data_AF-A0A5S9MM11-F1
#
_entry.id   AF-A0A5S9MM11-F1
#
_cell.length_a   1.000
_cell.length_b   1.000
_cell.length_c   1.000
_cell.angle_alpha   90.00
_cell.angle_beta   90.00
_cell.angle_gamma   90.00
#
_symmetry.space_group_name_H-M   'P 1'
#
loop_
_entity.id
_entity.type
_entity.pdbx_description
1 polymer ?
#
loop_
_entity_poly.entity_id
_entity_poly.type
_entity_poly.pdbx_seq_one_letter_code
_entity_poly.pdbx_strand_id
1 'polypeptide(L)'
;MMKNGKALEKFKEFLENQGGDSSIVDQPEKLPQAPYKIEVPAKESGVVAEIVADEIGVAAMILGAGRATKKDDIDLSVGIMLNKKKVGDRVEKKEIHL
;
A
#
# COMPACT_ATOMS: atom_id res chain seq x y z
N MET A 1 21.39 8.74 -8.49
CA MET A 1 20.69 7.48 -8.86
C MET A 1 19.18 7.66 -8.88
N MET A 2 18.55 8.19 -7.81
CA MET A 2 17.10 8.45 -7.82
C MET A 2 16.69 9.52 -8.83
N LYS A 3 17.33 10.71 -8.80
CA LYS A 3 16.95 11.85 -9.65
C LYS A 3 17.26 11.70 -11.15
N ASN A 4 18.09 10.73 -11.52
CA ASN A 4 18.55 10.55 -12.90
C ASN A 4 18.06 9.23 -13.53
N GLY A 5 16.97 8.65 -13.00
CA GLY A 5 16.30 7.47 -13.57
C GLY A 5 17.04 6.14 -13.41
N LYS A 6 18.35 6.14 -13.14
CA LYS A 6 19.18 4.92 -13.06
C LYS A 6 18.67 3.87 -12.07
N ALA A 7 18.04 4.30 -10.98
CA ALA A 7 17.43 3.37 -10.02
C ALA A 7 16.22 2.62 -10.62
N LEU A 8 15.38 3.33 -11.38
CA LEU A 8 14.19 2.78 -12.02
C LEU A 8 14.58 1.83 -13.15
N GLU A 9 15.55 2.23 -13.97
CA GLU A 9 16.09 1.37 -15.04
C GLU A 9 16.69 0.08 -14.49
N LYS A 10 17.42 0.16 -13.37
CA LYS A 10 17.98 -1.04 -12.76
C LYS A 10 16.90 -1.98 -12.21
N PHE A 11 15.75 -1.43 -11.78
CA PHE A 11 14.61 -2.22 -11.33
C PHE A 11 13.92 -2.94 -12.49
N LYS A 12 13.80 -2.31 -13.67
CA LYS A 12 13.31 -2.95 -14.91
C LYS A 12 14.18 -4.14 -15.31
N GLU A 13 15.49 -3.94 -15.36
CA GLU A 13 16.46 -5.02 -15.63
C GLU A 13 16.32 -6.17 -14.63
N PHE A 14 16.11 -5.87 -13.34
CA PHE A 14 15.94 -6.88 -12.30
C PHE A 14 14.69 -7.75 -12.50
N LEU A 15 13.59 -7.15 -12.95
CA LEU A 15 12.35 -7.89 -13.25
C LEU A 15 12.52 -8.79 -14.48
N GLU A 16 13.06 -8.25 -15.58
CA GLU A 16 13.28 -8.99 -16.84
C GLU A 16 14.19 -10.20 -16.63
N ASN A 17 15.27 -10.04 -15.87
CA ASN A 17 16.23 -11.11 -15.58
C ASN A 17 15.60 -12.30 -14.81
N GLN A 18 14.41 -12.14 -14.26
CA GLN A 18 13.65 -13.20 -13.57
C GLN A 18 12.36 -13.59 -14.31
N GLY A 19 12.17 -13.12 -15.55
CA GLY A 19 11.00 -13.42 -16.37
C GLY A 19 9.76 -12.59 -16.06
N GLY A 20 9.89 -11.50 -15.29
CA GLY A 20 8.81 -10.55 -15.04
C GLY A 20 8.60 -9.56 -16.19
N ASP A 21 7.40 -8.97 -16.25
CA ASP A 21 7.09 -7.87 -17.19
C ASP A 21 7.62 -6.54 -16.63
N SER A 22 8.67 -5.97 -17.23
CA SER A 22 9.23 -4.68 -16.81
C SER A 22 8.32 -3.49 -17.13
N SER A 23 7.36 -3.63 -18.05
CA SER A 23 6.49 -2.53 -18.43
C SER A 23 5.59 -2.07 -17.27
N ILE A 24 5.39 -2.91 -16.25
CA ILE A 24 4.66 -2.56 -15.01
C ILE A 24 5.36 -1.45 -14.22
N VAL A 25 6.66 -1.25 -14.43
CA VAL A 25 7.42 -0.18 -13.74
C VAL A 25 6.99 1.19 -14.25
N ASP A 26 6.73 1.30 -15.55
CA ASP A 26 6.24 2.53 -16.19
C ASP A 26 4.70 2.62 -16.18
N GLN A 27 4.01 1.48 -16.07
CA GLN A 27 2.55 1.35 -16.03
C GLN A 27 2.09 0.53 -14.80
N PRO A 28 2.23 1.07 -13.57
CA PRO A 28 1.91 0.34 -12.34
C PRO A 28 0.44 -0.10 -12.24
N GLU A 29 -0.45 0.53 -13.00
CA GLU A 29 -1.86 0.14 -13.13
C GLU A 29 -2.08 -1.27 -13.68
N LYS A 30 -1.06 -1.88 -14.30
CA LYS A 30 -1.07 -3.29 -14.73
C LYS A 30 -0.98 -4.29 -13.56
N LEU A 31 -0.53 -3.83 -12.39
CA LEU A 31 -0.50 -4.67 -11.20
C LEU A 31 -1.94 -5.06 -10.79
N PRO A 32 -2.13 -6.23 -10.14
CA PRO A 32 -3.43 -6.63 -9.61
C PRO A 32 -4.09 -5.50 -8.82
N GLN A 33 -5.32 -5.15 -9.19
CA GLN A 33 -6.10 -4.09 -8.54
C GLN A 33 -7.20 -4.71 -7.67
N ALA A 34 -7.31 -4.26 -6.42
CA ALA A 34 -8.42 -4.67 -5.57
C ALA A 34 -9.76 -4.29 -6.22
N PRO A 35 -10.77 -5.18 -6.20
CA PRO A 35 -12.09 -4.90 -6.79
C PRO A 35 -12.85 -3.79 -6.06
N TYR A 36 -12.50 -3.53 -4.79
CA TYR A 36 -13.10 -2.48 -3.97
C TYR A 36 -12.03 -1.57 -3.38
N LYS A 37 -12.29 -0.27 -3.43
CA LYS A 37 -11.51 0.76 -2.75
C LYS A 37 -12.45 1.48 -1.80
N ILE A 38 -12.25 1.27 -0.50
CA ILE A 38 -13.14 1.76 0.56
C ILE A 38 -12.39 2.82 1.35
N GLU A 39 -12.89 4.05 1.32
CA GLU A 39 -12.36 5.15 2.10
C GLU A 39 -12.82 5.05 3.56
N VAL A 40 -11.89 5.26 4.49
CA VAL A 40 -12.15 5.31 5.93
C VAL A 40 -11.93 6.74 6.43
N PRO A 41 -13.02 7.51 6.60
CA PRO A 41 -12.91 8.89 7.06
C PRO A 41 -12.59 8.99 8.56
N ALA A 42 -11.87 10.05 8.94
CA ALA A 42 -11.66 10.41 10.33
C ALA A 42 -12.99 10.74 11.02
N LYS A 43 -13.20 10.16 12.20
CA LYS A 43 -14.43 10.36 12.99
C LYS A 43 -14.50 11.75 13.61
N GLU A 44 -13.35 12.35 13.88
CA GLU A 44 -13.19 13.62 14.59
C GLU A 44 -12.04 14.44 13.99
N SER A 45 -12.11 15.76 14.17
CA SER A 45 -11.00 16.65 13.82
C SER A 45 -9.97 16.66 14.95
N GLY A 46 -8.69 16.68 14.61
CA GLY A 46 -7.62 16.68 15.60
C GLY A 46 -6.25 16.49 14.98
N VAL A 47 -5.30 16.02 15.79
CA VAL A 47 -3.96 15.60 15.34
C VAL A 47 -3.86 14.10 15.54
N VAL A 48 -3.35 13.39 14.53
CA VAL A 48 -3.12 11.94 14.64
C VAL A 48 -2.08 11.70 15.72
N ALA A 49 -2.53 11.20 16.87
CA ALA A 49 -1.66 10.98 18.02
C ALA A 49 -0.83 9.70 17.88
N GLU A 50 -1.43 8.66 17.27
CA GLU A 50 -0.84 7.33 17.19
C GLU A 50 -1.40 6.55 16.00
N ILE A 51 -0.57 5.69 15.43
CA ILE A 51 -0.96 4.64 14.48
C ILE A 51 -0.30 3.35 14.97
N VAL A 52 -1.11 2.40 15.47
CA VAL A 52 -0.61 1.11 15.99
C VAL A 52 -0.26 0.22 14.80
N ALA A 53 1.03 0.16 14.45
CA ALA A 53 1.49 -0.51 13.24
C ALA A 53 1.12 -2.01 13.18
N ASP A 54 1.12 -2.70 14.33
CA ASP A 54 0.75 -4.12 14.42
C ASP A 54 -0.73 -4.34 14.07
N GLU A 55 -1.63 -3.52 14.61
CA GLU A 55 -3.07 -3.62 14.30
C GLU A 55 -3.38 -3.29 12.84
N ILE A 56 -2.66 -2.32 12.24
CA ILE A 56 -2.76 -2.04 10.80
C ILE A 56 -2.29 -3.25 9.98
N GLY A 57 -1.22 -3.92 10.40
CA GLY A 57 -0.73 -5.15 9.78
C GLY A 57 -1.74 -6.30 9.86
N VAL A 58 -2.35 -6.49 11.03
CA VAL A 58 -3.43 -7.48 11.23
C VAL A 58 -4.63 -7.16 10.37
N ALA A 59 -5.05 -5.90 10.27
CA ALA A 59 -6.15 -5.48 9.40
C ALA A 59 -5.85 -5.77 7.91
N ALA A 60 -4.62 -5.50 7.45
CA ALA A 60 -4.20 -5.83 6.09
C ALA A 60 -4.17 -7.36 5.85
N MET A 61 -3.72 -8.15 6.83
CA MET A 61 -3.75 -9.61 6.76
C MET A 61 -5.19 -10.14 6.65
N ILE A 62 -6.13 -9.59 7.42
CA ILE A 62 -7.56 -9.96 7.35
C ILE A 62 -8.14 -9.68 5.96
N LEU A 63 -7.68 -8.64 5.26
CA LEU A 63 -8.08 -8.36 3.88
C LEU A 63 -7.52 -9.39 2.87
N GLY A 64 -6.51 -10.17 3.25
CA GLY A 64 -5.84 -11.15 2.38
C GLY A 64 -4.41 -10.78 1.97
N ALA A 65 -3.87 -9.67 2.48
CA ALA A 65 -2.51 -9.21 2.16
C ALA A 65 -1.39 -10.01 2.87
N GLY A 66 -1.75 -11.09 3.57
CA GLY A 66 -0.83 -11.89 4.37
C GLY A 66 -1.38 -13.27 4.68
N ARG A 67 -0.57 -14.06 5.37
CA ARG A 67 -0.90 -15.43 5.78
C ARG A 67 -1.06 -15.50 7.28
N ALA A 68 -2.21 -15.97 7.76
CA ALA A 68 -2.35 -16.36 9.16
C ALA A 68 -1.72 -17.74 9.41
N THR A 69 -1.80 -18.63 8.41
CA THR A 69 -1.18 -19.95 8.42
C THR A 69 -0.31 -20.17 7.17
N LYS A 70 0.65 -21.10 7.23
CA LYS A 70 1.52 -21.42 6.08
C LYS A 70 0.78 -21.83 4.80
N LYS A 71 -0.48 -22.25 4.90
CA LYS A 71 -1.28 -22.77 3.78
C LYS A 71 -2.18 -21.70 3.15
N ASP A 72 -2.28 -20.52 3.75
CA ASP A 72 -3.17 -19.49 3.25
C ASP A 72 -2.62 -18.91 1.94
N ASP A 73 -3.50 -18.65 0.99
CA ASP A 73 -3.18 -17.90 -0.22
C ASP A 73 -3.15 -16.40 0.08
N ILE A 74 -2.31 -15.67 -0.63
CA ILE A 74 -2.21 -14.20 -0.53
C ILE A 74 -2.90 -13.59 -1.74
N ASP A 75 -3.79 -12.64 -1.49
CA ASP A 75 -4.29 -11.76 -2.52
C ASP A 75 -3.30 -10.60 -2.71
N LEU A 76 -2.64 -10.54 -3.86
CA LEU A 76 -1.63 -9.52 -4.19
C LEU A 76 -2.24 -8.16 -4.53
N SER A 77 -3.57 -8.06 -4.61
CA SER A 77 -4.29 -6.85 -5.02
C SER A 77 -4.78 -6.01 -3.83
N VAL A 78 -4.87 -6.59 -2.63
CA VAL A 78 -5.48 -5.98 -1.44
C VAL A 78 -4.43 -5.42 -0.47
N GLY A 79 -4.84 -4.47 0.36
CA GLY A 79 -4.00 -3.86 1.38
C GLY A 79 -4.63 -2.62 1.99
N ILE A 80 -3.84 -1.90 2.78
CA ILE A 80 -4.24 -0.62 3.40
C ILE A 80 -3.29 0.46 2.90
N MET A 81 -3.87 1.58 2.44
CA MET A 81 -3.11 2.76 2.08
C MET A 81 -3.26 3.81 3.18
N LEU A 82 -2.19 4.08 3.91
CA LEU A 82 -2.15 5.26 4.77
C LEU A 82 -2.19 6.48 3.85
N ASN A 83 -3.22 7.31 3.95
CA ASN A 83 -3.26 8.56 3.20
C ASN A 83 -2.19 9.54 3.71
N LYS A 84 -2.20 10.77 3.20
CA LYS A 84 -1.16 11.78 3.43
C LYS A 84 -0.86 12.09 4.91
N LYS A 85 -1.78 11.77 5.82
CA LYS A 85 -1.71 12.11 7.25
C LYS A 85 -1.03 11.00 8.04
N LYS A 86 0.08 11.33 8.66
CA LYS A 86 0.86 10.49 9.57
C LYS A 86 0.68 10.99 11.00
N VAL A 87 1.31 10.28 11.94
CA VAL A 87 1.43 10.76 13.32
C VAL A 87 1.97 12.19 13.33
N GLY A 88 1.29 13.09 14.05
CA GLY A 88 1.59 14.51 14.12
C GLY A 88 0.87 15.39 13.10
N ASP A 89 0.21 14.81 12.09
CA ASP A 89 -0.55 15.59 11.13
C ASP A 89 -1.97 15.91 11.62
N ARG A 90 -2.45 17.11 11.27
CA ARG A 90 -3.84 17.52 11.51
C ARG A 90 -4.78 16.84 10.51
N VAL A 91 -5.89 16.29 11.00
CA VAL A 91 -6.97 15.71 10.21
C VAL A 91 -8.30 16.37 10.59
N GLU A 92 -9.21 16.54 9.64
CA GLU A 92 -10.55 17.04 9.88
C GLU A 92 -11.59 15.91 9.89
N LYS A 93 -12.69 16.09 10.64
CA LYS A 93 -13.80 15.14 10.64
C LYS A 93 -14.32 14.93 9.21
N LYS A 94 -14.53 13.67 8.83
CA LYS A 94 -14.86 13.20 7.48
C LYS A 94 -13.73 13.28 6.44
N GLU A 95 -12.54 13.77 6.79
CA GLU A 95 -11.38 13.68 5.91
C GLU A 95 -10.94 12.22 5.78
N ILE A 96 -10.65 11.79 4.55
CA ILE A 96 -10.23 10.41 4.26
C ILE A 96 -8.87 10.16 4.91
N HIS A 97 -8.81 9.15 5.79
CA HIS A 97 -7.59 8.82 6.52
C HIS A 97 -6.94 7.53 6.03
N LEU A 98 -7.76 6.50 5.74
CA LEU A 98 -7.33 5.23 5.11
C LEU A 98 -8.12 4.96 3.83
#